data_AF-A0A6V7LZJ1-F1
#
_entry.id   AF-A0A6V7LZJ1-F1
#
_cell.length_a   1.000
_cell.length_b   1.000
_cell.length_c   1.000
_cell.angle_alpha   90.00
_cell.angle_beta   90.00
_cell.angle_gamma   90.00
#
_symmetry.space_group_name_H-M   'P 1'
#
loop_
_entity.id
_entity.type
_entity.pdbx_description
1 polymer ?
#
loop_
_entity_poly.entity_id
_entity_poly.type
_entity_poly.pdbx_seq_one_letter_code
_entity_poly.pdbx_strand_id
1 'polypeptide(L)' 'DCVAFLRKQAESLDLPVRVYEPIAKKPIVVITWTGTDPAASAIWLNSHMDVVPVFE' A
#
# COMPACT_ATOMS: atom_id res chain seq x y z
N ASP A 1 2.82 13.67 -1.35
CA ASP A 1 3.49 12.45 -1.86
C ASP A 1 2.56 11.25 -1.68
N CYS A 2 2.54 10.31 -2.63
CA CYS A 2 1.58 9.20 -2.68
C CYS A 2 1.68 8.29 -1.45
N VAL A 3 2.90 7.98 -1.00
CA VAL A 3 3.13 7.15 0.20
C VAL A 3 2.54 7.82 1.45
N ALA A 4 2.70 9.14 1.60
CA ALA A 4 2.13 9.87 2.73
C ALA A 4 0.59 9.86 2.71
N PHE A 5 -0.01 9.96 1.53
CA PHE A 5 -1.46 9.82 1.36
C PHE A 5 -1.92 8.43 1.80
N LEU A 6 -1.31 7.36 1.30
CA LEU A 6 -1.68 5.98 1.66
C LEU A 6 -1.48 5.67 3.15
N ARG A 7 -0.42 6.22 3.78
CA ARG A 7 -0.21 6.10 5.24
C ARG A 7 -1.35 6.74 6.02
N LYS A 8 -1.75 7.96 5.66
CA LYS A 8 -2.88 8.65 6.30
C LYS A 8 -4.19 7.87 6.14
N GLN A 9 -4.42 7.27 4.97
CA GLN A 9 -5.59 6.41 4.75
C GLN A 9 -5.56 5.18 5.67
N ALA A 10 -4.41 4.51 5.77
CA ALA A 10 -4.26 3.36 6.67
C ALA A 10 -4.48 3.74 8.14
N GLU A 11 -3.91 4.87 8.59
CA GLU A 11 -4.08 5.40 9.94
C GLU A 11 -5.56 5.72 10.25
N SER A 12 -6.30 6.30 9.30
CA SER A 12 -7.73 6.59 9.49
C SER A 12 -8.61 5.35 9.65
N LEU A 13 -8.11 4.19 9.21
CA LEU A 13 -8.79 2.90 9.28
C LEU A 13 -8.22 2.00 10.40
N ASP A 14 -7.26 2.50 11.18
CA ASP A 14 -6.51 1.72 12.17
C ASP A 14 -5.88 0.44 11.59
N LEU A 15 -5.38 0.53 10.36
CA LEU A 15 -4.76 -0.59 9.67
C LEU A 15 -3.22 -0.51 9.70
N PRO A 16 -2.53 -1.61 10.04
CA PRO A 16 -1.09 -1.71 9.92
C PRO A 16 -0.60 -1.40 8.51
N VAL A 17 0.40 -0.53 8.40
CA VAL A 17 1.07 -0.18 7.14
C VAL A 17 2.57 -0.47 7.22
N ARG A 18 3.11 -1.10 6.18
CA ARG A 18 4.55 -1.31 5.98
C ARG A 18 4.97 -0.74 4.64
N VAL A 19 6.11 -0.08 4.61
CA VAL A 19 6.72 0.44 3.39
C VAL A 19 8.03 -0.30 3.15
N TYR A 20 8.14 -0.93 1.99
CA TYR A 20 9.36 -1.59 1.54
C TYR A 20 9.98 -0.77 0.41
N GLU A 21 11.30 -0.66 0.38
CA GLU A 21 12.02 0.08 -0.66
C GLU A 21 13.17 -0.78 -1.21
N PRO A 22 12.86 -1.82 -2.01
CA PRO A 22 13.89 -2.69 -2.58
C PRO A 22 14.75 -1.96 -3.63
N ILE A 23 14.20 -0.91 -4.24
CA ILE A 23 14.90 -0.03 -5.17
C ILE A 23 14.70 1.41 -4.68
N ALA A 24 15.79 2.16 -4.58
CA ALA A 24 15.74 3.56 -4.15
C ALA A 24 14.70 4.37 -4.95
N LYS A 25 13.88 5.13 -4.23
CA LYS A 25 12.78 5.96 -4.76
C LYS A 25 11.64 5.18 -5.43
N LYS A 26 11.56 3.85 -5.23
CA LYS A 26 10.46 3.00 -5.71
C LYS A 26 9.85 2.22 -4.53
N PRO A 27 9.07 2.90 -3.67
CA PRO A 27 8.46 2.28 -2.51
C PRO A 27 7.29 1.35 -2.89
N ILE A 28 7.12 0.29 -2.11
CA ILE A 28 5.95 -0.59 -2.11
C ILE A 28 5.25 -0.39 -0.77
N VAL A 29 3.97 0.03 -0.83
CA VAL A 29 3.14 0.21 0.36
C VAL A 29 2.24 -1.01 0.53
N VAL A 30 2.31 -1.65 1.69
CA VAL A 30 1.46 -2.79 2.05
C VAL A 30 0.62 -2.41 3.27
N ILE A 31 -0.69 -2.31 3.09
CA ILE A 31 -1.67 -2.10 4.16
C ILE A 31 -2.32 -3.45 4.44
N THR A 32 -2.34 -3.87 5.70
CA THR A 32 -2.80 -5.21 6.08
C THR A 32 -4.05 -5.12 6.93
N TRP A 33 -5.10 -5.83 6.55
CA TRP A 33 -6.24 -6.12 7.42
C TRP A 33 -6.23 -7.60 7.78
N THR A 34 -5.89 -7.91 9.03
CA THR A 34 -5.83 -9.29 9.52
C THR A 34 -7.22 -9.91 9.54
N GLY A 35 -7.38 -11.05 8.86
CA GLY A 35 -8.60 -11.83 8.90
C GLY A 35 -8.82 -12.51 10.26
N THR A 36 -10.01 -13.08 10.45
CA THR A 36 -10.35 -13.83 11.66
C THR A 36 -9.56 -15.13 11.81
N ASP A 37 -9.13 -15.73 10.69
CA ASP A 37 -8.20 -16.86 10.64
C ASP A 37 -6.88 -16.45 9.95
N PRO A 38 -5.82 -16.15 10.71
CA PRO A 38 -4.51 -15.80 10.15
C PRO A 38 -3.76 -16.95 9.47
N ALA A 39 -4.20 -18.21 9.63
CA ALA A 39 -3.59 -19.36 8.97
C ALA A 39 -4.13 -19.57 7.54
N ALA A 40 -5.29 -19.00 7.23
CA ALA A 40 -5.84 -19.00 5.88
C ALA A 40 -4.96 -18.17 4.93
N SER A 41 -5.02 -18.50 3.64
CA SER A 41 -4.32 -17.71 2.61
C SER A 41 -4.88 -16.30 2.52
N ALA A 42 -4.00 -15.32 2.45
CA ALA A 42 -4.39 -13.92 2.30
C ALA A 42 -4.98 -13.64 0.91
N ILE A 43 -5.89 -12.66 0.84
CA ILE A 43 -6.36 -12.09 -0.42
C ILE A 43 -5.45 -10.90 -0.76
N TRP A 44 -4.88 -10.90 -1.96
CA TRP A 44 -4.01 -9.81 -2.43
C TRP A 44 -4.77 -8.83 -3.32
N LEU A 45 -5.02 -7.64 -2.80
CA LEU A 45 -5.59 -6.53 -3.56
C LEU A 45 -4.45 -5.64 -4.06
N ASN A 46 -4.03 -5.82 -5.31
CA ASN A 46 -2.91 -5.10 -5.89
C ASN A 46 -3.35 -3.88 -6.70
N SER A 47 -2.52 -2.84 -6.68
CA SER A 47 -2.62 -1.68 -7.56
C SER A 47 -1.23 -1.07 -7.76
N HIS A 48 -1.13 -0.07 -8.63
CA HIS A 48 0.07 0.71 -8.89
C HIS A 48 -0.17 2.20 -8.61
N MET A 49 0.91 2.95 -8.35
CA MET A 49 0.85 4.36 -7.94
C MET A 49 1.26 5.34 -9.05
N ASP A 50 1.82 4.83 -10.14
CA ASP A 50 2.28 5.60 -11.29
C ASP A 50 1.17 5.83 -12.31
N VAL A 51 1.31 6.92 -13.05
CA VAL A 51 0.40 7.31 -14.12
C VAL A 51 1.20 7.55 -15.39
N VAL A 52 0.54 7.45 -16.53
CA VAL A 52 1.15 7.81 -17.82
C VAL A 52 1.23 9.34 -17.97
N PRO A 53 2.25 9.88 -18.65
CA PRO A 53 2.31 11.30 -18.97
C PRO A 53 1.11 11.74 -19.82
N VAL A 54 0.71 13.02 -19.68
CA VAL A 54 -0.26 13.67 -20.55
C VAL A 54 0.42 14.82 -21.28
N PHE A 55 0.05 15.03 -22.55
CA PHE A 55 0.47 16.19 -23.34
C PHE A 55 -0.66 17.23 -23.31
N GLU A 56 -0.32 18.49 -23.06
CA GLU A 56 -1.25 19.64 -23.17
C GLU A 56 -1.43 20.06 -24.64
#